data_AF-A0A9E6D3U9-F1
#
_entry.id   AF-A0A9E6D3U9-F1
#
_cell.length_a   1.000
_cell.length_b   1.000
_cell.length_c   1.000
_cell.angle_alpha   90.00
_cell.angle_beta   90.00
_cell.angle_gamma   90.00
#
_symmetry.space_group_name_H-M   'P 1'
#
loop_
_entity.id
_entity.type
_entity.pdbx_description
1 polymer ?
#
loop_
_entity_poly.entity_id
_entity_poly.type
_entity_poly.pdbx_seq_one_letter_code
_entity_poly.pdbx_strand_id
1 'polypeptide(L)'
;MTKKTTFIAMLLSAIFGTSIAQTYFSDDFSDGDINDWTIYDADGDGHEWTFADWSQFNPEFASTMSSQSFASSGPLTPDNYAVSPAIDLTNATGIIVLDYAYGTFQGAPYHEETYSVYVTAANDLATLQGATAIHNETLANPDSKETKTLDLSAYAGQTIYVTFRHHDTYDMNKMLIDDVVVHTPPESTDAKLLSVDLSRYSLTDTDNTLSMEIINTGTSTISTIEANWNDGTDDHISTINVNIPLGTTASVEHSIPVNYANVVELNLTVTITAVNGAADDDTTNNIQNDILFNTVTQNSSKALLIEGVTGTWCGWCPRGAVGLEHISTTYPNTTVPIAVHNGDPMEVNEYQDSIINYIQGIPDAIIDRTTNSDPAPSTLENAYNAQITPISPVDLDVTSTLSGSDLTITADATFYTNISSANYKLAGIIIENGVTGTDSG
;
A
#
# COMPACT_ATOMS: atom_id res chain seq x y z
N MET A 1 -22.66 40.43 -31.62
CA MET A 1 -21.64 39.89 -32.56
C MET A 1 -20.27 40.31 -32.06
N THR A 2 -19.66 39.49 -31.22
CA THR A 2 -18.32 39.70 -30.68
C THR A 2 -17.52 38.47 -31.07
N LYS A 3 -16.72 38.61 -32.14
CA LYS A 3 -15.78 37.60 -32.62
C LYS A 3 -14.67 37.45 -31.58
N LYS A 4 -14.52 36.27 -30.99
CA LYS A 4 -13.30 35.88 -30.29
C LYS A 4 -12.34 35.27 -31.32
N THR A 5 -11.25 35.98 -31.58
CA THR A 5 -10.10 35.54 -32.37
C THR A 5 -9.21 34.65 -31.51
N THR A 6 -9.04 33.39 -31.92
CA THR A 6 -8.05 32.45 -31.36
C THR A 6 -6.65 32.88 -31.80
N PHE A 7 -5.74 33.01 -30.83
CA PHE A 7 -4.33 33.34 -31.06
C PHE A 7 -3.55 32.04 -31.33
N ILE A 8 -2.86 31.95 -32.47
CA ILE A 8 -1.87 30.89 -32.75
C ILE A 8 -0.50 31.46 -32.36
N ALA A 9 0.12 30.91 -31.32
CA ALA A 9 1.52 31.18 -31.00
C ALA A 9 2.39 30.13 -31.70
N MET A 10 3.17 30.56 -32.70
CA MET A 10 4.19 29.74 -33.35
C MET A 10 5.54 30.13 -32.72
N LEU A 11 6.10 29.26 -31.88
CA LEU A 11 7.44 29.41 -31.32
C LEU A 11 8.37 28.41 -32.02
N LEU A 12 9.37 28.92 -32.75
CA LEU A 12 10.49 28.13 -33.24
C LEU A 12 11.45 27.87 -32.06
N SER A 13 11.67 26.59 -31.73
CA SER A 13 12.69 26.13 -30.78
C SER A 13 13.62 25.13 -31.45
N ALA A 14 14.92 25.27 -31.18
CA ALA A 14 15.99 24.44 -31.70
C ALA A 14 15.85 22.97 -31.27
N ILE A 15 16.25 22.07 -32.18
CA ILE A 15 16.18 20.61 -32.05
C ILE A 15 17.17 20.14 -30.98
N PHE A 16 16.66 19.90 -29.77
CA PHE A 16 16.97 18.71 -28.99
C PHE A 16 15.67 17.91 -28.96
N GLY A 17 15.71 16.65 -29.39
CA GLY A 17 14.52 15.81 -29.48
C GLY A 17 14.03 15.40 -28.10
N THR A 18 13.30 16.28 -27.43
CA THR A 18 12.37 15.92 -26.36
C THR A 18 11.05 15.57 -27.04
N SER A 19 10.62 14.31 -26.98
CA SER A 19 9.25 13.94 -27.33
C SER A 19 8.30 14.66 -26.38
N ILE A 20 7.58 15.67 -26.88
CA ILE A 20 6.41 16.19 -26.16
C ILE A 20 5.35 15.10 -26.25
N ALA A 21 4.79 14.69 -25.11
CA ALA A 21 3.62 13.81 -25.08
C ALA A 21 2.51 14.40 -25.95
N GLN A 22 2.09 13.69 -26.99
CA GLN A 22 0.93 14.06 -27.80
C GLN A 22 -0.31 13.46 -27.17
N THR A 23 -1.21 14.30 -26.66
CA THR A 23 -2.53 13.89 -26.20
C THR A 23 -3.50 13.80 -27.38
N TYR A 24 -4.17 12.64 -27.52
CA TYR A 24 -5.19 12.36 -28.54
C TYR A 24 -6.62 12.51 -27.98
N PHE A 25 -6.80 12.19 -26.70
CA PHE A 25 -8.06 12.33 -25.97
C PHE A 25 -7.75 12.59 -24.50
N SER A 26 -8.58 13.39 -23.84
CA SER A 26 -8.50 13.64 -22.40
C SER A 26 -9.89 14.02 -21.90
N ASP A 27 -10.28 13.44 -20.78
CA ASP A 27 -11.47 13.80 -20.04
C ASP A 27 -11.22 13.56 -18.54
N ASP A 28 -11.25 14.65 -17.77
CA ASP A 28 -11.10 14.67 -16.31
C ASP A 28 -12.44 14.93 -15.61
N PHE A 29 -13.54 14.91 -16.38
CA PHE A 29 -14.92 15.15 -15.95
C PHE A 29 -15.14 16.46 -15.17
N SER A 30 -14.18 17.39 -15.20
CA SER A 30 -14.21 18.62 -14.40
C SER A 30 -15.21 19.65 -14.92
N ASP A 31 -15.78 19.43 -16.11
CA ASP A 31 -16.89 20.20 -16.63
C ASP A 31 -18.25 19.84 -16.00
N GLY A 32 -18.29 18.74 -15.24
CA GLY A 32 -19.42 18.35 -14.42
C GLY A 32 -20.45 17.48 -15.12
N ASP A 33 -20.10 16.87 -16.26
CA ASP A 33 -20.98 15.93 -16.96
C ASP A 33 -20.22 14.83 -17.74
N ILE A 34 -20.97 13.95 -18.38
CA ILE A 34 -20.46 12.88 -19.27
C ILE A 34 -21.25 12.85 -20.59
N ASN A 35 -21.82 13.99 -21.01
CA ASN A 35 -22.80 14.04 -22.10
C ASN A 35 -22.20 13.75 -23.48
N ASP A 36 -20.88 13.83 -23.62
CA ASP A 36 -20.13 13.47 -24.81
C ASP A 36 -19.80 11.97 -24.87
N TRP A 37 -19.95 11.25 -23.75
CA TRP A 37 -19.91 9.79 -23.71
C TRP A 37 -21.23 9.17 -24.19
N THR A 38 -21.14 8.05 -24.91
CA THR A 38 -22.31 7.24 -25.27
C THR A 38 -22.52 6.18 -24.19
N ILE A 39 -23.67 6.21 -23.53
CA ILE A 39 -24.00 5.32 -22.41
C ILE A 39 -24.98 4.23 -22.85
N TYR A 40 -24.75 2.99 -22.40
CA TYR A 40 -25.67 1.88 -22.58
C TYR A 40 -25.93 1.17 -21.24
N ASP A 41 -27.22 1.09 -20.89
CA ASP A 41 -27.77 0.20 -19.85
C ASP A 41 -28.18 -1.12 -20.54
N ALA A 42 -27.31 -2.14 -20.45
CA ALA A 42 -27.53 -3.41 -21.15
C ALA A 42 -28.37 -4.40 -20.35
N ASP A 43 -28.41 -4.29 -19.01
CA ASP A 43 -29.28 -5.08 -18.14
C ASP A 43 -30.70 -4.50 -18.04
N GLY A 44 -30.90 -3.24 -18.41
CA GLY A 44 -32.18 -2.58 -18.60
C GLY A 44 -32.87 -2.18 -17.29
N ASP A 45 -32.10 -2.00 -16.22
CA ASP A 45 -32.60 -1.72 -14.88
C ASP A 45 -32.78 -0.21 -14.60
N GLY A 46 -32.29 0.63 -15.51
CA GLY A 46 -32.34 2.10 -15.45
C GLY A 46 -31.19 2.75 -14.66
N HIS A 47 -30.21 1.99 -14.17
CA HIS A 47 -29.04 2.48 -13.48
C HIS A 47 -27.79 2.39 -14.37
N GLU A 48 -27.48 3.48 -15.04
CA GLU A 48 -26.37 3.57 -15.99
C GLU A 48 -25.10 4.21 -15.38
N TRP A 49 -24.06 4.40 -16.20
CA TRP A 49 -22.95 5.28 -15.84
C TRP A 49 -23.44 6.74 -15.77
N THR A 50 -23.03 7.46 -14.75
CA THR A 50 -23.46 8.85 -14.49
C THR A 50 -22.29 9.70 -14.00
N PHE A 51 -22.34 11.01 -14.22
CA PHE A 51 -21.44 11.94 -13.55
C PHE A 51 -21.79 12.04 -12.05
N ALA A 52 -20.78 11.99 -11.18
CA ALA A 52 -20.97 12.22 -9.75
C ALA A 52 -19.72 12.81 -9.08
N ASP A 53 -19.95 13.69 -8.11
CA ASP A 53 -18.92 14.22 -7.21
C ASP A 53 -19.03 13.52 -5.84
N TRP A 54 -17.96 12.81 -5.47
CA TRP A 54 -17.86 12.06 -4.22
C TRP A 54 -16.83 12.65 -3.25
N SER A 55 -16.39 13.89 -3.47
CA SER A 55 -15.40 14.59 -2.64
C SER A 55 -15.80 14.71 -1.16
N GLN A 56 -17.10 14.59 -0.85
CA GLN A 56 -17.59 14.55 0.53
C GLN A 56 -17.20 13.27 1.29
N PHE A 57 -16.92 12.16 0.59
CA PHE A 57 -16.50 10.90 1.18
C PHE A 57 -14.98 10.75 1.09
N ASN A 58 -14.41 10.99 -0.09
CA ASN A 58 -12.98 11.01 -0.30
C ASN A 58 -12.64 12.13 -1.31
N PRO A 59 -11.84 13.15 -0.92
CA PRO A 59 -11.51 14.30 -1.77
C PRO A 59 -10.85 13.97 -3.10
N GLU A 60 -10.25 12.78 -3.25
CA GLU A 60 -9.61 12.33 -4.49
C GLU A 60 -10.62 11.99 -5.59
N PHE A 61 -11.89 11.78 -5.24
CA PHE A 61 -13.00 11.50 -6.17
C PHE A 61 -13.91 12.71 -6.37
N ALA A 62 -13.32 13.88 -6.58
CA ALA A 62 -14.04 15.03 -7.10
C ALA A 62 -14.27 14.82 -8.60
N SER A 63 -15.51 15.03 -9.08
CA SER A 63 -15.86 14.94 -10.51
C SER A 63 -15.47 13.62 -11.19
N THR A 64 -16.28 12.58 -11.03
CA THR A 64 -16.00 11.23 -11.57
C THR A 64 -17.13 10.74 -12.46
N MET A 65 -16.82 9.78 -13.34
CA MET A 65 -17.82 8.92 -13.95
C MET A 65 -18.05 7.70 -13.03
N SER A 66 -19.31 7.41 -12.70
CA SER A 66 -19.69 6.44 -11.67
C SER A 66 -20.79 5.48 -12.13
N SER A 67 -20.65 4.20 -11.82
CA SER A 67 -21.68 3.17 -11.97
C SER A 67 -21.83 2.38 -10.67
N GLN A 68 -23.00 1.78 -10.42
CA GLN A 68 -23.37 1.24 -9.11
C GLN A 68 -23.82 -0.21 -9.16
N SER A 69 -23.40 -1.00 -8.17
CA SER A 69 -23.89 -2.35 -7.89
C SER A 69 -24.83 -2.39 -6.67
N PHE A 70 -24.99 -1.26 -5.97
CA PHE A 70 -25.98 -1.06 -4.93
C PHE A 70 -26.63 0.33 -5.03
N ALA A 71 -27.96 0.37 -4.94
CA ALA A 71 -28.75 1.59 -4.90
C ALA A 71 -29.72 1.59 -3.73
N SER A 72 -30.43 2.71 -3.51
CA SER A 72 -31.45 2.80 -2.45
C SER A 72 -32.61 1.80 -2.60
N SER A 73 -32.80 1.26 -3.81
CA SER A 73 -33.73 0.18 -4.13
C SER A 73 -33.23 -1.22 -3.71
N GLY A 74 -31.95 -1.36 -3.37
CA GLY A 74 -31.29 -2.61 -3.03
C GLY A 74 -30.10 -2.93 -3.95
N PRO A 75 -29.56 -4.16 -3.87
CA PRO A 75 -28.46 -4.60 -4.72
C PRO A 75 -28.88 -4.75 -6.19
N LEU A 76 -27.94 -4.46 -7.08
CA LEU A 76 -28.08 -4.47 -8.55
C LEU A 76 -27.09 -5.46 -9.17
N THR A 77 -27.26 -5.74 -10.46
CA THR A 77 -26.37 -6.60 -11.28
C THR A 77 -25.97 -5.84 -12.54
N PRO A 78 -25.14 -4.79 -12.44
CA PRO A 78 -24.89 -3.87 -13.52
C PRO A 78 -24.38 -4.59 -14.78
N ASP A 79 -24.82 -4.14 -15.94
CA ASP A 79 -24.17 -4.40 -17.23
C ASP A 79 -24.11 -3.09 -18.03
N ASN A 80 -23.29 -2.18 -17.51
CA ASN A 80 -23.29 -0.78 -17.90
C ASN A 80 -22.06 -0.41 -18.70
N TYR A 81 -22.25 0.22 -19.86
CA TYR A 81 -21.16 0.66 -20.75
C TYR A 81 -21.11 2.19 -20.85
N ALA A 82 -19.91 2.74 -20.75
CA ALA A 82 -19.60 4.12 -21.10
C ALA A 82 -18.56 4.14 -22.21
N VAL A 83 -18.93 4.68 -23.38
CA VAL A 83 -18.11 4.69 -24.59
C VAL A 83 -17.66 6.12 -24.89
N SER A 84 -16.36 6.32 -25.06
CA SER A 84 -15.78 7.63 -25.35
C SER A 84 -16.32 8.21 -26.66
N PRO A 85 -16.14 9.52 -26.92
CA PRO A 85 -16.12 10.04 -28.28
C PRO A 85 -15.11 9.31 -29.18
N ALA A 86 -15.20 9.52 -30.50
CA ALA A 86 -14.24 8.97 -31.45
C ALA A 86 -12.84 9.57 -31.22
N ILE A 87 -11.84 8.72 -31.02
CA ILE A 87 -10.44 9.11 -30.79
C ILE A 87 -9.65 8.88 -32.09
N ASP A 88 -9.11 9.96 -32.66
CA ASP A 88 -8.38 9.91 -33.92
C ASP A 88 -6.89 9.61 -33.70
N LEU A 89 -6.50 8.35 -33.92
CA LEU A 89 -5.12 7.88 -33.92
C LEU A 89 -4.56 7.70 -35.33
N THR A 90 -5.21 8.25 -36.37
CA THR A 90 -4.79 8.02 -37.78
C THR A 90 -3.40 8.54 -38.10
N ASN A 91 -2.95 9.57 -37.39
CA ASN A 91 -1.61 10.12 -37.50
C ASN A 91 -0.69 9.72 -36.32
N ALA A 92 -1.18 8.89 -35.40
CA ALA A 92 -0.39 8.43 -34.28
C ALA A 92 0.64 7.41 -34.76
N THR A 93 1.86 7.52 -34.23
CA THR A 93 2.99 6.64 -34.54
C THR A 93 3.75 6.34 -33.27
N GLY A 94 4.30 5.13 -33.14
CA GLY A 94 5.01 4.73 -31.93
C GLY A 94 4.05 4.23 -30.86
N ILE A 95 4.42 4.44 -29.59
CA ILE A 95 3.67 3.92 -28.45
C ILE A 95 2.54 4.89 -28.09
N ILE A 96 1.37 4.31 -27.89
CA ILE A 96 0.13 5.00 -27.51
C ILE A 96 -0.39 4.28 -26.28
N VAL A 97 -0.72 5.01 -25.23
CA VAL A 97 -1.28 4.46 -24.00
C VAL A 97 -2.63 5.10 -23.69
N LEU A 98 -3.42 4.36 -22.92
CA LEU A 98 -4.58 4.84 -22.19
C LEU A 98 -4.23 4.86 -20.70
N ASP A 99 -4.20 6.05 -20.12
CA ASP A 99 -4.16 6.25 -18.67
C ASP A 99 -5.55 6.61 -18.16
N TYR A 100 -5.92 6.06 -17.00
CA TYR A 100 -7.12 6.45 -16.27
C TYR A 100 -6.98 6.13 -14.80
N ALA A 101 -7.63 6.93 -13.97
CA ALA A 101 -7.84 6.60 -12.58
C ALA A 101 -9.10 5.75 -12.40
N TYR A 102 -9.05 4.83 -11.43
CA TYR A 102 -10.14 3.92 -11.10
C TYR A 102 -10.21 3.67 -9.60
N GLY A 103 -11.37 3.23 -9.12
CA GLY A 103 -11.50 2.78 -7.74
C GLY A 103 -12.87 2.99 -7.15
N THR A 104 -12.90 3.12 -5.83
CA THR A 104 -14.11 3.35 -5.05
C THR A 104 -13.75 4.04 -3.72
N PHE A 105 -14.66 4.85 -3.18
CA PHE A 105 -14.53 5.39 -1.81
C PHE A 105 -15.02 4.38 -0.76
N GLN A 106 -15.51 3.21 -1.18
CA GLN A 106 -16.11 2.23 -0.29
C GLN A 106 -15.05 1.39 0.43
N GLY A 107 -15.20 1.27 1.76
CA GLY A 107 -14.39 0.38 2.58
C GLY A 107 -14.79 -1.09 2.48
N ALA A 108 -13.88 -2.00 2.86
CA ALA A 108 -14.12 -3.43 2.87
C ALA A 108 -15.29 -3.83 3.78
N PRO A 109 -16.09 -4.87 3.42
CA PRO A 109 -15.91 -5.77 2.29
C PRO A 109 -16.68 -5.38 1.02
N TYR A 110 -17.23 -4.16 0.93
CA TYR A 110 -18.17 -3.76 -0.13
C TYR A 110 -17.52 -3.01 -1.29
N HIS A 111 -16.23 -3.25 -1.53
CA HIS A 111 -15.41 -2.49 -2.48
C HIS A 111 -15.13 -3.24 -3.78
N GLU A 112 -15.44 -4.54 -3.86
CA GLU A 112 -15.02 -5.44 -4.94
C GLU A 112 -15.86 -5.29 -6.23
N GLU A 113 -15.75 -4.14 -6.91
CA GLU A 113 -16.40 -3.90 -8.20
C GLU A 113 -15.58 -4.49 -9.36
N THR A 114 -16.25 -5.13 -10.32
CA THR A 114 -15.62 -5.73 -11.50
C THR A 114 -15.86 -4.90 -12.75
N TYR A 115 -14.80 -4.58 -13.48
CA TYR A 115 -14.91 -3.80 -14.72
C TYR A 115 -14.00 -4.33 -15.82
N SER A 116 -14.34 -3.98 -17.06
CA SER A 116 -13.56 -4.26 -18.27
C SER A 116 -13.33 -3.01 -19.09
N VAL A 117 -12.21 -2.98 -19.82
CA VAL A 117 -11.90 -1.96 -20.84
C VAL A 117 -11.85 -2.60 -22.22
N TYR A 118 -12.49 -1.95 -23.19
CA TYR A 118 -12.52 -2.37 -24.60
C TYR A 118 -12.02 -1.26 -25.49
N VAL A 119 -11.43 -1.65 -26.63
CA VAL A 119 -11.08 -0.73 -27.71
C VAL A 119 -11.62 -1.26 -29.03
N THR A 120 -12.49 -0.47 -29.66
CA THR A 120 -13.23 -0.86 -30.88
C THR A 120 -13.19 0.23 -31.95
N ALA A 121 -13.54 -0.13 -33.18
CA ALA A 121 -13.65 0.81 -34.31
C ALA A 121 -15.05 1.43 -34.47
N ALA A 122 -16.02 1.00 -33.66
CA ALA A 122 -17.39 1.49 -33.64
C ALA A 122 -17.92 1.52 -32.20
N ASN A 123 -18.84 2.43 -31.92
CA ASN A 123 -19.41 2.65 -30.60
C ASN A 123 -20.76 1.94 -30.37
N ASP A 124 -21.24 1.11 -31.31
CA ASP A 124 -22.51 0.41 -31.14
C ASP A 124 -22.40 -0.80 -30.20
N LEU A 125 -23.45 -1.02 -29.41
CA LEU A 125 -23.48 -2.08 -28.39
C LEU A 125 -23.22 -3.49 -28.93
N ALA A 126 -23.66 -3.79 -30.16
CA ALA A 126 -23.45 -5.12 -30.73
C ALA A 126 -21.96 -5.39 -31.04
N THR A 127 -21.24 -4.37 -31.53
CA THR A 127 -19.78 -4.42 -31.68
C THR A 127 -19.08 -4.61 -30.33
N LEU A 128 -19.51 -3.86 -29.30
CA LEU A 128 -18.92 -3.92 -27.95
C LEU A 128 -19.12 -5.30 -27.30
N GLN A 129 -20.33 -5.86 -27.36
CA GLN A 129 -20.65 -7.19 -26.82
C GLN A 129 -19.92 -8.34 -27.54
N GLY A 130 -19.49 -8.12 -28.78
CA GLY A 130 -18.67 -9.07 -29.55
C GLY A 130 -17.16 -8.86 -29.40
N ALA A 131 -16.71 -7.79 -28.75
CA ALA A 131 -15.30 -7.45 -28.59
C ALA A 131 -14.66 -8.26 -27.45
N THR A 132 -13.34 -8.42 -27.53
CA THR A 132 -12.54 -8.94 -26.41
C THR A 132 -12.03 -7.76 -25.59
N ALA A 133 -12.20 -7.82 -24.28
CA ALA A 133 -11.65 -6.81 -23.39
C ALA A 133 -10.12 -6.81 -23.47
N ILE A 134 -9.52 -5.62 -23.51
CA ILE A 134 -8.06 -5.46 -23.40
C ILE A 134 -7.61 -5.48 -21.93
N HIS A 135 -8.55 -5.30 -21.01
CA HIS A 135 -8.33 -5.35 -19.57
C HIS A 135 -9.63 -5.77 -18.86
N ASN A 136 -9.52 -6.56 -17.79
CA ASN A 136 -10.64 -6.96 -16.93
C ASN A 136 -10.10 -7.25 -15.53
N GLU A 137 -10.66 -6.60 -14.51
CA GLU A 137 -10.28 -6.83 -13.11
C GLU A 137 -11.43 -6.56 -12.14
N THR A 138 -11.25 -7.05 -10.91
CA THR A 138 -12.06 -6.71 -9.74
C THR A 138 -11.22 -5.84 -8.83
N LEU A 139 -11.78 -4.74 -8.31
CA LEU A 139 -11.08 -3.84 -7.38
C LEU A 139 -10.56 -4.62 -6.16
N ALA A 140 -9.25 -4.54 -5.92
CA ALA A 140 -8.62 -5.26 -4.83
C ALA A 140 -8.61 -4.43 -3.52
N ASN A 141 -8.42 -3.12 -3.63
CA ASN A 141 -8.18 -2.25 -2.50
C ASN A 141 -9.46 -1.48 -2.09
N PRO A 142 -9.77 -1.41 -0.79
CA PRO A 142 -10.87 -0.59 -0.27
C PRO A 142 -10.44 0.88 -0.16
N ASP A 143 -11.39 1.80 -0.40
CA ASP A 143 -11.21 3.26 -0.29
C ASP A 143 -9.91 3.77 -0.94
N SER A 144 -9.78 3.55 -2.24
CA SER A 144 -8.55 3.84 -2.98
C SER A 144 -8.83 4.37 -4.38
N LYS A 145 -8.11 5.42 -4.78
CA LYS A 145 -7.96 5.86 -6.18
C LYS A 145 -6.63 5.31 -6.71
N GLU A 146 -6.72 4.41 -7.67
CA GLU A 146 -5.56 3.81 -8.34
C GLU A 146 -5.48 4.31 -9.79
N THR A 147 -4.33 4.13 -10.44
CA THR A 147 -4.13 4.49 -11.85
C THR A 147 -3.82 3.25 -12.66
N LYS A 148 -4.35 3.17 -13.88
CA LYS A 148 -4.04 2.12 -14.84
C LYS A 148 -3.48 2.72 -16.12
N THR A 149 -2.48 2.04 -16.67
CA THR A 149 -1.92 2.32 -18.00
C THR A 149 -2.12 1.08 -18.88
N LEU A 150 -2.73 1.24 -20.05
CA LEU A 150 -2.95 0.17 -21.03
C LEU A 150 -2.31 0.53 -22.38
N ASP A 151 -1.61 -0.43 -22.99
CA ASP A 151 -0.98 -0.26 -24.32
C ASP A 151 -2.04 -0.28 -25.45
N LEU A 152 -2.17 0.84 -26.15
CA LEU A 152 -3.04 1.01 -27.31
C LEU A 152 -2.27 1.08 -28.65
N SER A 153 -0.98 0.77 -28.67
CA SER A 153 -0.11 0.91 -29.85
C SER A 153 -0.57 0.06 -31.04
N ALA A 154 -1.25 -1.06 -30.79
CA ALA A 154 -1.86 -1.89 -31.83
C ALA A 154 -2.94 -1.16 -32.65
N TYR A 155 -3.48 -0.06 -32.13
CA TYR A 155 -4.52 0.75 -32.75
C TYR A 155 -3.99 2.01 -33.46
N ALA A 156 -2.67 2.21 -33.50
CA ALA A 156 -2.05 3.28 -34.26
C ALA A 156 -2.50 3.26 -35.74
N GLY A 157 -2.83 4.43 -36.30
CA GLY A 157 -3.34 4.57 -37.66
C GLY A 157 -4.85 4.36 -37.81
N GLN A 158 -5.60 4.18 -36.72
CA GLN A 158 -7.05 3.96 -36.74
C GLN A 158 -7.81 5.09 -36.02
N THR A 159 -9.12 5.17 -36.24
CA THR A 159 -10.02 5.88 -35.32
C THR A 159 -10.63 4.84 -34.39
N ILE A 160 -10.55 5.06 -33.08
CA ILE A 160 -11.00 4.10 -32.07
C ILE A 160 -12.03 4.72 -31.11
N TYR A 161 -12.63 3.85 -30.30
CA TYR A 161 -13.43 4.17 -29.13
C TYR A 161 -12.89 3.38 -27.95
N VAL A 162 -12.72 4.04 -26.81
CA VAL A 162 -12.41 3.39 -25.52
C VAL A 162 -13.73 3.20 -24.77
N THR A 163 -13.94 2.03 -24.18
CA THR A 163 -15.17 1.73 -23.44
C THR A 163 -14.85 1.16 -22.07
N PHE A 164 -15.46 1.73 -21.04
CA PHE A 164 -15.50 1.16 -19.70
C PHE A 164 -16.82 0.43 -19.49
N ARG A 165 -16.75 -0.82 -19.03
CA ARG A 165 -17.93 -1.64 -18.70
C ARG A 165 -17.90 -2.03 -17.24
N HIS A 166 -18.94 -1.73 -16.48
CA HIS A 166 -19.15 -2.24 -15.13
C HIS A 166 -20.08 -3.45 -15.20
N HIS A 167 -19.61 -4.63 -14.76
CA HIS A 167 -20.34 -5.89 -14.88
C HIS A 167 -19.94 -6.91 -13.82
N ASP A 168 -20.60 -8.08 -13.83
CA ASP A 168 -20.28 -9.24 -12.98
C ASP A 168 -20.08 -8.90 -11.49
N THR A 169 -20.84 -7.91 -11.01
CA THR A 169 -20.79 -7.41 -9.63
C THR A 169 -22.19 -7.47 -9.02
N TYR A 170 -22.27 -7.73 -7.71
CA TYR A 170 -23.52 -7.76 -6.96
C TYR A 170 -23.30 -7.31 -5.52
N ASP A 171 -24.10 -6.34 -5.06
CA ASP A 171 -24.16 -5.93 -3.64
C ASP A 171 -22.83 -5.43 -3.05
N MET A 172 -22.07 -4.67 -3.83
CA MET A 172 -20.87 -3.95 -3.35
C MET A 172 -21.25 -2.50 -3.06
N ASN A 173 -20.96 -1.57 -3.97
CA ASN A 173 -21.40 -0.19 -3.92
C ASN A 173 -21.34 0.52 -5.29
N LYS A 174 -20.15 0.99 -5.68
CA LYS A 174 -19.88 1.86 -6.82
C LYS A 174 -18.48 1.70 -7.37
N MET A 175 -18.40 1.66 -8.70
CA MET A 175 -17.19 1.79 -9.50
C MET A 175 -17.04 3.24 -9.96
N LEU A 176 -15.83 3.78 -9.85
CA LEU A 176 -15.48 5.15 -10.24
C LEU A 176 -14.36 5.11 -11.29
N ILE A 177 -14.48 5.96 -12.31
CA ILE A 177 -13.48 6.21 -13.34
C ILE A 177 -13.25 7.73 -13.42
N ASP A 178 -11.99 8.12 -13.57
CA ASP A 178 -11.57 9.52 -13.63
C ASP A 178 -10.27 9.66 -14.44
N ASP A 179 -9.87 10.89 -14.76
CA ASP A 179 -8.58 11.23 -15.39
C ASP A 179 -8.26 10.40 -16.66
N VAL A 180 -9.23 10.23 -17.56
CA VAL A 180 -9.09 9.39 -18.76
C VAL A 180 -8.29 10.11 -19.84
N VAL A 181 -7.11 9.60 -20.20
CA VAL A 181 -6.22 10.21 -21.20
C VAL A 181 -5.70 9.16 -22.18
N VAL A 182 -5.81 9.44 -23.48
CA VAL A 182 -5.10 8.69 -24.52
C VAL A 182 -3.99 9.57 -25.08
N HIS A 183 -2.75 9.13 -24.97
CA HIS A 183 -1.60 9.92 -25.38
C HIS A 183 -0.40 9.07 -25.78
N THR A 184 0.60 9.69 -26.40
CA THR A 184 1.95 9.11 -26.42
C THR A 184 2.60 9.43 -25.07
N PRO A 185 3.23 8.46 -24.40
CA PRO A 185 3.99 8.77 -23.19
C PRO A 185 5.14 9.74 -23.49
N PRO A 186 5.45 10.67 -22.56
CA PRO A 186 6.60 11.53 -22.71
C PRO A 186 7.92 10.75 -22.67
N GLU A 187 7.91 9.62 -21.95
CA GLU A 187 9.08 8.90 -21.49
C GLU A 187 9.17 7.50 -22.11
N SER A 188 10.36 7.17 -22.60
CA SER A 188 10.67 5.91 -23.27
C SER A 188 11.15 4.84 -22.31
N THR A 189 11.91 5.23 -21.29
CA THR A 189 12.48 4.39 -20.24
C THR A 189 12.32 5.09 -18.90
N ASP A 190 11.37 4.62 -18.10
CA ASP A 190 11.03 5.23 -16.80
C ASP A 190 10.66 4.12 -15.80
N ALA A 191 11.48 4.02 -14.75
CA ALA A 191 11.41 3.02 -13.71
C ALA A 191 11.19 3.68 -12.35
N LYS A 192 9.96 3.60 -11.85
CA LYS A 192 9.61 4.14 -10.53
C LYS A 192 9.91 3.13 -9.42
N LEU A 193 10.67 3.59 -8.43
CA LEU A 193 10.94 2.84 -7.18
C LEU A 193 9.74 2.99 -6.23
N LEU A 194 9.00 1.90 -6.01
CA LEU A 194 7.81 1.89 -5.15
C LEU A 194 8.18 1.69 -3.68
N SER A 195 9.08 0.75 -3.40
CA SER A 195 9.52 0.46 -2.05
C SER A 195 10.89 -0.20 -2.02
N VAL A 196 11.52 -0.14 -0.85
CA VAL A 196 12.77 -0.82 -0.50
C VAL A 196 12.51 -1.57 0.80
N ASP A 197 12.87 -2.85 0.81
CA ASP A 197 12.84 -3.70 2.00
C ASP A 197 14.25 -4.09 2.43
N LEU A 198 14.55 -3.80 3.70
CA LEU A 198 15.77 -4.17 4.38
C LEU A 198 15.47 -4.25 5.88
N SER A 199 15.87 -5.36 6.51
CA SER A 199 15.71 -5.53 7.95
C SER A 199 16.49 -4.47 8.73
N ARG A 200 15.82 -3.78 9.66
CA ARG A 200 16.44 -2.72 10.48
C ARG A 200 17.67 -3.17 11.26
N TYR A 201 17.69 -4.42 11.75
CA TYR A 201 18.79 -4.96 12.54
C TYR A 201 19.37 -6.21 11.89
N SER A 202 20.71 -6.31 11.85
CA SER A 202 21.46 -7.49 11.44
C SER A 202 22.66 -7.76 12.34
N LEU A 203 23.21 -8.97 12.31
CA LEU A 203 24.50 -9.24 12.95
C LEU A 203 25.64 -8.60 12.15
N THR A 204 26.73 -8.24 12.82
CA THR A 204 27.98 -7.90 12.13
C THR A 204 28.46 -9.07 11.26
N ASP A 205 29.20 -8.75 10.20
CA ASP A 205 29.76 -9.73 9.25
C ASP A 205 28.71 -10.64 8.60
N THR A 206 27.46 -10.16 8.46
CA THR A 206 26.35 -10.90 7.84
C THR A 206 25.86 -10.18 6.59
N ASP A 207 25.73 -10.91 5.50
CA ASP A 207 25.16 -10.40 4.26
C ASP A 207 23.64 -10.21 4.42
N ASN A 208 23.16 -9.00 4.17
CA ASN A 208 21.73 -8.69 4.15
C ASN A 208 21.30 -8.32 2.73
N THR A 209 20.30 -9.03 2.23
CA THR A 209 19.70 -8.73 0.93
C THR A 209 18.81 -7.50 1.06
N LEU A 210 19.07 -6.50 0.21
CA LEU A 210 18.19 -5.35 0.02
C LEU A 210 17.29 -5.64 -1.19
N SER A 211 15.98 -5.55 -1.00
CA SER A 211 15.00 -5.78 -2.07
C SER A 211 14.31 -4.47 -2.46
N MET A 212 13.96 -4.33 -3.73
CA MET A 212 13.30 -3.16 -4.31
C MET A 212 12.03 -3.61 -5.04
N GLU A 213 10.91 -2.94 -4.82
CA GLU A 213 9.71 -3.06 -5.65
C GLU A 213 9.75 -1.94 -6.71
N ILE A 214 9.73 -2.29 -7.99
CA ILE A 214 9.89 -1.34 -9.10
C ILE A 214 8.72 -1.53 -10.07
N ILE A 215 8.15 -0.43 -10.56
CA ILE A 215 7.16 -0.42 -11.65
C ILE A 215 7.73 0.24 -12.90
N ASN A 216 7.43 -0.30 -14.07
CA ASN A 216 7.75 0.35 -15.35
C ASN A 216 6.61 1.30 -15.75
N THR A 217 6.83 2.59 -15.61
CA THR A 217 5.94 3.66 -16.05
C THR A 217 6.30 4.20 -17.44
N GLY A 218 7.48 3.84 -17.93
CA GLY A 218 7.90 4.05 -19.31
C GLY A 218 7.33 3.03 -20.31
N THR A 219 7.67 3.25 -21.57
CA THR A 219 7.08 2.50 -22.69
C THR A 219 7.91 1.32 -23.18
N SER A 220 9.22 1.37 -22.99
CA SER A 220 10.12 0.27 -23.31
C SER A 220 10.15 -0.71 -22.15
N THR A 221 10.13 -2.02 -22.44
CA THR A 221 10.38 -3.04 -21.42
C THR A 221 11.70 -2.77 -20.71
N ILE A 222 11.69 -2.74 -19.38
CA ILE A 222 12.91 -2.66 -18.59
C ILE A 222 13.53 -4.06 -18.56
N SER A 223 14.73 -4.14 -19.13
CA SER A 223 15.56 -5.35 -19.20
C SER A 223 16.73 -5.32 -18.22
N THR A 224 17.18 -4.13 -17.84
CA THR A 224 18.19 -3.95 -16.79
C THR A 224 17.90 -2.72 -15.94
N ILE A 225 18.15 -2.83 -14.65
CA ILE A 225 18.21 -1.70 -13.71
C ILE A 225 19.63 -1.59 -13.18
N GLU A 226 20.22 -0.40 -13.23
CA GLU A 226 21.37 -0.06 -12.40
C GLU A 226 20.84 0.62 -11.13
N ALA A 227 21.11 0.00 -9.99
CA ALA A 227 20.71 0.50 -8.69
C ALA A 227 21.93 0.77 -7.82
N ASN A 228 21.81 1.79 -6.96
CA ASN A 228 22.78 2.17 -5.96
C ASN A 228 22.11 2.15 -4.59
N TRP A 229 22.74 1.55 -3.60
CA TRP A 229 22.49 1.92 -2.20
C TRP A 229 23.71 2.67 -1.65
N ASN A 230 23.46 3.87 -1.13
CA ASN A 230 24.46 4.77 -0.58
C ASN A 230 24.29 4.84 0.93
N ASP A 231 25.39 4.67 1.67
CA ASP A 231 25.40 4.69 3.14
C ASP A 231 25.77 6.04 3.77
N GLY A 232 25.73 7.10 2.95
CA GLY A 232 26.19 8.44 3.27
C GLY A 232 27.67 8.68 2.94
N THR A 233 28.43 7.61 2.63
CA THR A 233 29.86 7.70 2.30
C THR A 233 30.22 7.07 0.97
N ASP A 234 29.80 5.83 0.74
CA ASP A 234 30.19 5.01 -0.40
C ASP A 234 28.97 4.63 -1.24
N ASP A 235 29.17 4.58 -2.57
CA ASP A 235 28.20 4.09 -3.53
C ASP A 235 28.40 2.58 -3.76
N HIS A 236 27.30 1.83 -3.69
CA HIS A 236 27.27 0.39 -3.95
C HIS A 236 26.37 0.13 -5.16
N ILE A 237 26.97 0.24 -6.35
CA ILE A 237 26.25 0.19 -7.63
C ILE A 237 26.28 -1.22 -8.21
N SER A 238 25.12 -1.72 -8.64
CA SER A 238 25.04 -2.96 -9.42
C SER A 238 24.00 -2.90 -10.54
N THR A 239 24.31 -3.56 -11.65
CA THR A 239 23.35 -3.75 -12.76
C THR A 239 22.69 -5.11 -12.63
N ILE A 240 21.36 -5.12 -12.61
CA ILE A 240 20.53 -6.30 -12.37
C ILE A 240 19.68 -6.55 -13.62
N ASN A 241 19.63 -7.79 -14.10
CA ASN A 241 18.79 -8.18 -15.22
C ASN A 241 17.35 -8.41 -14.73
N VAL A 242 16.39 -7.81 -15.41
CA VAL A 242 14.96 -7.89 -15.09
C VAL A 242 14.15 -8.04 -16.39
N ASN A 243 12.84 -8.24 -16.27
CA ASN A 243 11.92 -8.17 -17.40
C ASN A 243 10.61 -7.56 -16.90
N ILE A 244 10.52 -6.23 -16.95
CA ILE A 244 9.38 -5.46 -16.47
C ILE A 244 8.69 -4.81 -17.69
N PRO A 245 7.68 -5.47 -18.28
CA PRO A 245 6.82 -4.83 -19.28
C PRO A 245 6.18 -3.55 -18.76
N LEU A 246 5.72 -2.69 -19.67
CA LEU A 246 4.96 -1.48 -19.34
C LEU A 246 3.81 -1.80 -18.36
N GLY A 247 3.67 -0.96 -17.34
CA GLY A 247 2.58 -1.03 -16.36
C GLY A 247 2.67 -2.20 -15.37
N THR A 248 3.75 -2.98 -15.38
CA THR A 248 3.93 -4.12 -14.46
C THR A 248 4.96 -3.83 -13.38
N THR A 249 4.84 -4.51 -12.23
CA THR A 249 5.82 -4.43 -11.14
C THR A 249 6.75 -5.65 -11.12
N ALA A 250 7.91 -5.47 -10.51
CA ALA A 250 8.81 -6.56 -10.16
C ALA A 250 9.51 -6.30 -8.83
N SER A 251 9.66 -7.36 -8.04
CA SER A 251 10.54 -7.39 -6.87
C SER A 251 11.96 -7.79 -7.31
N VAL A 252 12.95 -6.97 -6.96
CA VAL A 252 14.33 -7.07 -7.43
C VAL A 252 15.29 -7.01 -6.25
N GLU A 253 16.16 -8.02 -6.12
CA GLU A 253 17.22 -8.03 -5.10
C GLU A 253 18.47 -7.30 -5.60
N HIS A 254 19.05 -6.45 -4.75
CA HIS A 254 20.33 -5.82 -5.03
C HIS A 254 21.47 -6.84 -4.97
N SER A 255 22.39 -6.82 -5.95
CA SER A 255 23.44 -7.84 -6.06
C SER A 255 24.58 -7.69 -5.05
N ILE A 256 24.75 -6.48 -4.49
CA ILE A 256 25.71 -6.22 -3.42
C ILE A 256 24.95 -6.21 -2.09
N PRO A 257 25.24 -7.15 -1.16
CA PRO A 257 24.56 -7.20 0.13
C PRO A 257 25.00 -6.04 1.03
N VAL A 258 24.12 -5.63 1.92
CA VAL A 258 24.44 -4.67 3.00
C VAL A 258 25.13 -5.45 4.12
N ASN A 259 26.42 -5.20 4.35
CA ASN A 259 27.24 -5.92 5.33
C ASN A 259 28.29 -5.00 5.94
N TYR A 260 28.39 -5.01 7.29
CA TYR A 260 29.39 -4.27 8.03
C TYR A 260 30.03 -5.15 9.12
N ALA A 261 31.36 -5.08 9.23
CA ALA A 261 32.13 -5.81 10.24
C ALA A 261 32.06 -5.20 11.65
N ASN A 262 31.62 -3.94 11.75
CA ASN A 262 31.52 -3.22 13.02
C ASN A 262 30.06 -2.85 13.30
N VAL A 263 29.75 -2.55 14.56
CA VAL A 263 28.48 -1.94 14.96
C VAL A 263 28.32 -0.59 14.29
N VAL A 264 27.27 -0.45 13.49
CA VAL A 264 26.91 0.78 12.79
C VAL A 264 25.44 1.13 13.00
N GLU A 265 25.13 2.41 12.83
CA GLU A 265 23.78 2.93 12.62
C GLU A 265 23.86 3.79 11.37
N LEU A 266 23.12 3.39 10.34
CA LEU A 266 23.16 3.98 9.02
C LEU A 266 21.76 4.40 8.61
N ASN A 267 21.73 5.45 7.81
CA ASN A 267 20.55 5.86 7.06
C ASN A 267 20.93 5.76 5.59
N LEU A 268 20.41 4.73 4.91
CA LEU A 268 20.73 4.44 3.53
C LEU A 268 19.76 5.17 2.59
N THR A 269 20.28 5.56 1.43
CA THR A 269 19.50 6.01 0.28
C THR A 269 19.63 4.97 -0.82
N VAL A 270 18.51 4.56 -1.41
CA VAL A 270 18.50 3.68 -2.59
C VAL A 270 18.01 4.46 -3.80
N THR A 271 18.72 4.32 -4.91
CA THR A 271 18.44 5.05 -6.14
C THR A 271 18.57 4.15 -7.36
N ILE A 272 17.63 4.22 -8.30
CA ILE A 272 17.79 3.72 -9.67
C ILE A 272 18.58 4.75 -10.47
N THR A 273 19.81 4.42 -10.87
CA THR A 273 20.74 5.35 -11.54
C THR A 273 20.71 5.25 -13.07
N ALA A 274 20.33 4.09 -13.60
CA ALA A 274 20.16 3.87 -15.04
C ALA A 274 19.14 2.76 -15.34
N VAL A 275 18.45 2.90 -16.46
CA VAL A 275 17.47 1.94 -17.00
C VAL A 275 17.92 1.54 -18.39
N ASN A 276 17.99 0.23 -18.65
CA ASN A 276 18.45 -0.30 -19.94
C ASN A 276 19.82 0.26 -20.42
N GLY A 277 20.69 0.64 -19.48
CA GLY A 277 22.02 1.21 -19.76
C GLY A 277 22.02 2.69 -20.16
N ALA A 278 20.90 3.39 -20.04
CA ALA A 278 20.78 4.83 -20.25
C ALA A 278 20.21 5.53 -18.99
N ALA A 279 20.27 6.85 -18.95
CA ALA A 279 19.60 7.61 -17.91
C ALA A 279 18.08 7.35 -17.96
N ASP A 280 17.46 7.23 -16.79
CA ASP A 280 16.02 7.23 -16.67
C ASP A 280 15.44 8.57 -17.14
N ASP A 281 14.31 8.53 -17.84
CA ASP A 281 13.68 9.72 -18.38
C ASP A 281 12.99 10.57 -17.27
N ASP A 282 12.45 9.97 -16.21
CA ASP A 282 11.96 10.64 -14.98
C ASP A 282 12.72 10.24 -13.72
N THR A 283 13.87 10.88 -13.53
CA THR A 283 14.69 10.67 -12.33
C THR A 283 14.05 11.08 -10.99
N THR A 284 12.88 11.74 -10.97
CA THR A 284 12.28 12.24 -9.72
C THR A 284 11.64 11.13 -8.87
N ASN A 285 11.37 9.98 -9.48
CA ASN A 285 10.65 8.87 -8.89
C ASN A 285 11.58 7.65 -8.57
N ASN A 286 12.89 7.83 -8.73
CA ASN A 286 13.90 6.76 -8.66
C ASN A 286 14.48 6.52 -7.27
N ILE A 287 14.06 7.28 -6.25
CA ILE A 287 14.78 7.40 -4.97
C ILE A 287 13.91 7.05 -3.77
N GLN A 288 14.49 6.29 -2.84
CA GLN A 288 13.97 6.11 -1.49
C GLN A 288 15.06 6.45 -0.48
N ASN A 289 14.72 7.33 0.46
CA ASN A 289 15.61 7.78 1.53
C ASN A 289 15.17 7.17 2.87
N ASP A 290 15.93 7.43 3.93
CA ASP A 290 15.54 7.14 5.31
C ASP A 290 15.45 5.64 5.63
N ILE A 291 16.22 4.80 4.92
CA ILE A 291 16.32 3.37 5.19
C ILE A 291 17.28 3.12 6.36
N LEU A 292 16.71 2.99 7.55
CA LEU A 292 17.48 2.76 8.76
C LEU A 292 18.01 1.34 8.84
N PHE A 293 19.33 1.21 9.02
CA PHE A 293 20.01 -0.06 9.17
C PHE A 293 21.01 -0.02 10.34
N ASN A 294 21.01 -1.08 11.14
CA ASN A 294 21.86 -1.24 12.30
C ASN A 294 22.49 -2.62 12.31
N THR A 295 23.76 -2.69 12.70
CA THR A 295 24.39 -3.96 13.06
C THR A 295 24.50 -4.14 14.57
N VAL A 296 24.28 -5.36 15.05
CA VAL A 296 24.43 -5.76 16.45
C VAL A 296 25.61 -6.71 16.59
N THR A 297 26.34 -6.63 17.71
CA THR A 297 27.44 -7.60 18.00
C THR A 297 26.93 -9.00 18.31
N GLN A 298 25.69 -9.12 18.79
CA GLN A 298 24.99 -10.37 19.04
C GLN A 298 23.49 -10.15 18.99
N ASN A 299 22.74 -11.22 18.73
CA ASN A 299 21.29 -11.21 18.87
C ASN A 299 20.92 -11.47 20.34
N SER A 300 20.03 -10.65 20.87
CA SER A 300 19.54 -10.75 22.24
C SER A 300 18.48 -11.85 22.36
N SER A 301 18.28 -12.37 23.57
CA SER A 301 17.18 -13.33 23.81
C SER A 301 15.85 -12.58 23.85
N LYS A 302 15.18 -12.48 22.70
CA LYS A 302 13.93 -11.73 22.59
C LYS A 302 12.82 -12.41 23.39
N ALA A 303 12.12 -11.62 24.20
CA ALA A 303 10.83 -11.98 24.79
C ALA A 303 9.79 -10.95 24.35
N LEU A 304 8.60 -11.41 23.97
CA LEU A 304 7.53 -10.53 23.50
C LEU A 304 6.65 -10.08 24.65
N LEU A 305 6.44 -8.77 24.76
CA LEU A 305 5.36 -8.23 25.60
C LEU A 305 4.04 -8.45 24.86
N ILE A 306 3.10 -9.16 25.51
CA ILE A 306 1.75 -9.39 24.98
C ILE A 306 0.75 -8.75 25.94
N GLU A 307 0.24 -7.59 25.53
CA GLU A 307 -0.77 -6.79 26.21
C GLU A 307 -2.18 -7.25 25.79
N GLY A 308 -2.79 -8.13 26.59
CA GLY A 308 -4.15 -8.64 26.36
C GLY A 308 -5.22 -7.70 26.94
N VAL A 309 -5.94 -6.98 26.07
CA VAL A 309 -6.97 -6.03 26.47
C VAL A 309 -8.27 -6.76 26.83
N THR A 310 -8.81 -6.49 28.00
CA THR A 310 -9.93 -7.26 28.57
C THR A 310 -10.83 -6.42 29.48
N GLY A 311 -11.94 -7.01 29.91
CA GLY A 311 -12.82 -6.46 30.94
C GLY A 311 -13.70 -7.54 31.56
N THR A 312 -13.98 -7.47 32.86
CA THR A 312 -14.83 -8.45 33.56
C THR A 312 -16.27 -8.48 33.03
N TRP A 313 -16.72 -7.40 32.41
CA TRP A 313 -18.03 -7.28 31.77
C TRP A 313 -18.08 -7.89 30.35
N CYS A 314 -16.93 -8.24 29.78
CA CYS A 314 -16.80 -8.65 28.38
C CYS A 314 -16.97 -10.18 28.21
N GLY A 315 -18.10 -10.59 27.63
CA GLY A 315 -18.42 -12.01 27.42
C GLY A 315 -17.52 -12.73 26.40
N TRP A 316 -16.82 -12.01 25.53
CA TRP A 316 -15.89 -12.56 24.55
C TRP A 316 -14.46 -12.71 25.09
N CYS A 317 -14.11 -11.95 26.12
CA CYS A 317 -12.77 -11.88 26.69
C CYS A 317 -12.23 -13.18 27.30
N PRO A 318 -13.04 -14.17 27.73
CA PRO A 318 -12.51 -15.48 28.14
C PRO A 318 -11.62 -16.13 27.07
N ARG A 319 -11.88 -15.90 25.78
CA ARG A 319 -11.03 -16.44 24.70
C ARG A 319 -9.62 -15.85 24.71
N GLY A 320 -9.49 -14.56 25.05
CA GLY A 320 -8.21 -13.88 25.13
C GLY A 320 -7.42 -14.34 26.34
N ALA A 321 -8.08 -14.54 27.49
CA ALA A 321 -7.44 -15.14 28.66
C ALA A 321 -6.89 -16.56 28.34
N VAL A 322 -7.66 -17.38 27.61
CA VAL A 322 -7.19 -18.70 27.14
C VAL A 322 -6.03 -18.58 26.17
N GLY A 323 -6.03 -17.59 25.26
CA GLY A 323 -4.92 -17.34 24.34
C GLY A 323 -3.64 -16.94 25.07
N LEU A 324 -3.74 -16.02 26.04
CA LEU A 324 -2.60 -15.60 26.87
C LEU A 324 -2.03 -16.76 27.70
N GLU A 325 -2.89 -17.60 28.29
CA GLU A 325 -2.46 -18.81 29.00
C GLU A 325 -1.79 -19.81 28.03
N HIS A 326 -2.37 -20.04 26.85
CA HIS A 326 -1.80 -20.93 25.84
C HIS A 326 -0.39 -20.50 25.42
N ILE A 327 -0.21 -19.23 25.06
CA ILE A 327 1.08 -18.74 24.57
C ILE A 327 2.13 -18.72 25.68
N SER A 328 1.76 -18.32 26.90
CA SER A 328 2.69 -18.27 28.04
C SER A 328 3.11 -19.64 28.56
N THR A 329 2.22 -20.64 28.48
CA THR A 329 2.56 -22.02 28.81
C THR A 329 3.37 -22.71 27.71
N THR A 330 3.13 -22.37 26.44
CA THR A 330 3.85 -22.92 25.29
C THR A 330 5.26 -22.32 25.16
N TYR A 331 5.41 -21.02 25.40
CA TYR A 331 6.65 -20.24 25.22
C TYR A 331 7.08 -19.49 26.50
N PRO A 332 7.32 -20.20 27.63
CA PRO A 332 7.44 -19.59 28.96
C PRO A 332 8.66 -18.67 29.15
N ASN A 333 9.69 -18.79 28.31
CA ASN A 333 10.93 -18.02 28.44
C ASN A 333 10.98 -16.80 27.50
N THR A 334 10.02 -16.67 26.59
CA THR A 334 10.04 -15.70 25.48
C THR A 334 8.71 -14.96 25.37
N THR A 335 7.88 -15.02 26.42
CA THR A 335 6.59 -14.33 26.49
C THR A 335 6.42 -13.65 27.84
N VAL A 336 6.02 -12.38 27.80
CA VAL A 336 5.64 -11.57 28.95
C VAL A 336 4.17 -11.19 28.77
N PRO A 337 3.22 -12.02 29.24
CA PRO A 337 1.80 -11.75 29.08
C PRO A 337 1.32 -10.81 30.18
N ILE A 338 0.51 -9.81 29.83
CA ILE A 338 -0.18 -8.96 30.81
C ILE A 338 -1.64 -8.79 30.41
N ALA A 339 -2.54 -8.80 31.40
CA ALA A 339 -3.95 -8.48 31.19
C ALA A 339 -4.17 -7.00 31.47
N VAL A 340 -4.63 -6.26 30.46
CA VAL A 340 -4.95 -4.83 30.58
C VAL A 340 -6.45 -4.68 30.67
N HIS A 341 -6.94 -4.37 31.86
CA HIS A 341 -8.36 -4.23 32.15
C HIS A 341 -8.89 -2.85 31.78
N ASN A 342 -10.10 -2.79 31.24
CA ASN A 342 -10.83 -1.56 30.92
C ASN A 342 -12.24 -1.56 31.51
N GLY A 343 -12.64 -0.46 32.13
CA GLY A 343 -13.98 -0.22 32.65
C GLY A 343 -14.38 -1.18 33.76
N ASP A 344 -13.42 -1.67 34.54
CA ASP A 344 -13.65 -2.61 35.64
C ASP A 344 -12.72 -2.38 36.84
N PRO A 345 -12.94 -3.07 37.98
CA PRO A 345 -12.21 -2.80 39.21
C PRO A 345 -10.67 -3.02 39.15
N MET A 346 -10.16 -3.70 38.13
CA MET A 346 -8.73 -3.97 37.91
C MET A 346 -8.09 -3.00 36.90
N GLU A 347 -8.86 -2.05 36.37
CA GLU A 347 -8.39 -1.05 35.41
C GLU A 347 -7.31 -0.12 36.01
N VAL A 348 -6.22 0.06 35.26
CA VAL A 348 -5.20 1.06 35.54
C VAL A 348 -5.24 2.10 34.42
N ASN A 349 -6.00 3.19 34.63
CA ASN A 349 -6.26 4.21 33.62
C ASN A 349 -4.98 4.71 32.92
N GLU A 350 -3.93 5.03 33.68
CA GLU A 350 -2.67 5.53 33.10
C GLU A 350 -2.02 4.51 32.14
N TYR A 351 -2.09 3.22 32.46
CA TYR A 351 -1.53 2.18 31.59
C TYR A 351 -2.37 2.02 30.32
N GLN A 352 -3.70 1.99 30.47
CA GLN A 352 -4.60 1.87 29.33
C GLN A 352 -4.48 3.06 28.39
N ASP A 353 -4.44 4.29 28.90
CA ASP A 353 -4.24 5.51 28.11
C ASP A 353 -2.93 5.43 27.30
N SER A 354 -1.89 4.77 27.84
CA SER A 354 -0.61 4.61 27.16
C SER A 354 -0.65 3.67 25.94
N ILE A 355 -1.70 2.85 25.83
CA ILE A 355 -1.86 1.90 24.72
C ILE A 355 -3.12 2.13 23.87
N ILE A 356 -3.93 3.15 24.18
CA ILE A 356 -5.26 3.33 23.58
C ILE A 356 -5.24 3.34 22.03
N ASN A 357 -4.19 3.90 21.43
CA ASN A 357 -4.05 4.00 19.98
C ASN A 357 -3.73 2.65 19.29
N TYR A 358 -3.37 1.62 20.07
CA TYR A 358 -3.11 0.28 19.56
C TYR A 358 -4.33 -0.64 19.71
N ILE A 359 -5.37 -0.21 20.43
CA ILE A 359 -6.58 -1.00 20.68
C ILE A 359 -7.55 -0.80 19.51
N GLN A 360 -8.00 -1.91 18.91
CA GLN A 360 -8.99 -1.94 17.84
C GLN A 360 -10.32 -2.52 18.34
N GLY A 361 -10.28 -3.31 19.41
CA GLY A 361 -11.45 -3.89 20.05
C GLY A 361 -11.15 -4.47 21.43
N ILE A 362 -12.19 -5.03 22.06
CA ILE A 362 -12.06 -5.78 23.31
C ILE A 362 -12.81 -7.12 23.11
N PRO A 363 -12.12 -8.28 23.14
CA PRO A 363 -10.72 -8.47 23.50
C PRO A 363 -9.75 -8.33 22.32
N ASP A 364 -8.55 -7.81 22.60
CA ASP A 364 -7.40 -7.69 21.68
C ASP A 364 -6.12 -8.22 22.32
N ALA A 365 -5.11 -8.55 21.51
CA ALA A 365 -3.73 -8.74 21.95
C ALA A 365 -2.78 -7.81 21.18
N ILE A 366 -2.07 -6.96 21.91
CA ILE A 366 -1.05 -6.06 21.36
C ILE A 366 0.32 -6.65 21.66
N ILE A 367 1.13 -6.85 20.63
CA ILE A 367 2.43 -7.54 20.71
C ILE A 367 3.53 -6.52 20.42
N ASP A 368 4.43 -6.29 21.39
CA ASP A 368 5.53 -5.31 21.35
C ASP A 368 5.10 -3.90 20.91
N ARG A 369 3.79 -3.58 21.00
CA ARG A 369 3.16 -2.37 20.46
C ARG A 369 3.47 -2.11 18.98
N THR A 370 3.74 -3.16 18.23
CA THR A 370 3.98 -3.11 16.78
C THR A 370 2.88 -3.83 16.00
N THR A 371 2.18 -4.77 16.65
CA THR A 371 1.16 -5.61 16.03
C THR A 371 -0.06 -5.73 16.94
N ASN A 372 -1.25 -5.61 16.37
CA ASN A 372 -2.52 -5.98 17.01
C ASN A 372 -3.00 -7.30 16.39
N SER A 373 -3.55 -8.20 17.21
CA SER A 373 -4.10 -9.48 16.76
C SER A 373 -5.34 -9.88 17.56
N ASP A 374 -6.23 -10.68 16.94
CA ASP A 374 -7.27 -11.39 17.69
C ASP A 374 -6.60 -12.33 18.71
N PRO A 375 -7.00 -12.28 19.99
CA PRO A 375 -6.29 -12.97 21.06
C PRO A 375 -6.68 -14.44 21.20
N ALA A 376 -7.40 -15.04 20.24
CA ALA A 376 -7.61 -16.48 20.20
C ALA A 376 -6.28 -17.24 20.03
N PRO A 377 -6.15 -18.47 20.57
CA PRO A 377 -4.87 -19.18 20.61
C PRO A 377 -4.14 -19.27 19.26
N SER A 378 -4.82 -19.64 18.17
CA SER A 378 -4.19 -19.83 16.87
C SER A 378 -3.75 -18.53 16.21
N THR A 379 -4.56 -17.47 16.31
CA THR A 379 -4.25 -16.16 15.71
C THR A 379 -3.13 -15.48 16.48
N LEU A 380 -3.17 -15.55 17.82
CA LEU A 380 -2.12 -15.04 18.69
C LEU A 380 -0.79 -15.77 18.47
N GLU A 381 -0.80 -17.10 18.31
CA GLU A 381 0.42 -17.88 18.05
C GLU A 381 1.03 -17.57 16.68
N ASN A 382 0.21 -17.34 15.65
CA ASN A 382 0.72 -16.86 14.36
C ASN A 382 1.39 -15.50 14.47
N ALA A 383 0.78 -14.56 15.20
CA ALA A 383 1.34 -13.24 15.42
C ALA A 383 2.63 -13.31 16.26
N TYR A 384 2.67 -14.15 17.30
CA TYR A 384 3.87 -14.44 18.09
C TYR A 384 5.01 -14.95 17.21
N ASN A 385 4.75 -15.95 16.36
CA ASN A 385 5.77 -16.56 15.50
C ASN A 385 6.36 -15.57 14.50
N ALA A 386 5.57 -14.62 14.00
CA ALA A 386 6.05 -13.54 13.14
C ALA A 386 6.90 -12.50 13.90
N GLN A 387 6.55 -12.22 15.16
CA GLN A 387 7.21 -11.17 15.95
C GLN A 387 8.43 -11.65 16.75
N ILE A 388 8.59 -12.95 16.98
CA ILE A 388 9.74 -13.47 17.76
C ILE A 388 11.03 -13.59 16.93
N THR A 389 10.92 -13.62 15.60
CA THR A 389 12.07 -13.86 14.70
C THR A 389 12.99 -12.66 14.44
N PRO A 390 12.53 -11.39 14.40
CA PRO A 390 13.41 -10.26 14.17
C PRO A 390 14.49 -10.12 15.25
N ILE A 391 15.68 -9.66 14.87
CA ILE A 391 16.80 -9.43 15.79
C ILE A 391 16.40 -8.41 16.85
N SER A 392 16.70 -8.73 18.12
CA SER A 392 16.57 -7.80 19.22
C SER A 392 17.93 -7.16 19.53
N PRO A 393 18.05 -5.83 19.46
CA PRO A 393 19.30 -5.12 19.71
C PRO A 393 19.64 -4.96 21.21
N VAL A 394 18.73 -5.39 22.09
CA VAL A 394 18.81 -5.16 23.53
C VAL A 394 18.42 -6.41 24.30
N ASP A 395 19.25 -6.76 25.29
CA ASP A 395 18.89 -7.71 26.35
C ASP A 395 18.32 -6.92 27.54
N LEU A 396 17.27 -7.47 28.15
CA LEU A 396 16.66 -6.93 29.35
C LEU A 396 16.71 -7.98 30.47
N ASP A 397 17.41 -7.64 31.55
CA ASP A 397 17.48 -8.44 32.76
C ASP A 397 16.67 -7.78 33.87
N VAL A 398 15.82 -8.56 34.55
CA VAL A 398 15.03 -8.07 35.68
C VAL A 398 15.23 -8.98 36.88
N THR A 399 15.58 -8.39 38.02
CA THR A 399 15.65 -9.09 39.31
C THR A 399 14.76 -8.40 40.33
N SER A 400 14.24 -9.16 41.30
CA SER A 400 13.46 -8.59 42.39
C SER A 400 13.80 -9.25 43.73
N THR A 401 13.75 -8.46 44.79
CA THR A 401 13.95 -8.92 46.16
C THR A 401 12.91 -8.31 47.08
N LEU A 402 12.26 -9.12 47.89
CA LEU A 402 11.31 -8.69 48.91
C LEU A 402 11.96 -8.82 50.31
N SER A 403 12.03 -7.71 51.04
CA SER A 403 12.49 -7.68 52.43
C SER A 403 11.41 -7.07 53.31
N GLY A 404 10.66 -7.91 54.04
CA GLY A 404 9.48 -7.47 54.77
C GLY A 404 8.40 -7.00 53.80
N SER A 405 8.06 -5.71 53.85
CA SER A 405 7.10 -5.06 52.93
C SER A 405 7.77 -4.33 51.76
N ASP A 406 9.11 -4.29 51.72
CA ASP A 406 9.84 -3.51 50.72
C ASP A 406 10.24 -4.40 49.54
N LEU A 407 9.60 -4.17 48.40
CA LEU A 407 9.95 -4.80 47.12
C LEU A 407 10.95 -3.91 46.38
N THR A 408 12.14 -4.44 46.12
CA THR A 408 13.15 -3.80 45.26
C THR A 408 13.18 -4.53 43.92
N ILE A 409 13.05 -3.79 42.82
CA ILE A 409 13.15 -4.30 41.44
C ILE A 409 14.37 -3.62 40.82
N THR A 410 15.25 -4.42 40.22
CA THR A 410 16.39 -3.93 39.44
C THR A 410 16.20 -4.42 38.01
N ALA A 411 16.23 -3.47 37.07
CA ALA A 411 16.10 -3.74 35.65
C ALA A 411 17.31 -3.15 34.93
N ASP A 412 18.02 -3.99 34.20
CA ASP A 412 19.24 -3.67 33.47
C ASP A 412 18.99 -3.91 31.98
N ALA A 413 19.29 -2.91 31.15
CA ALA A 413 19.19 -3.00 29.69
C ALA A 413 20.60 -2.94 29.07
N THR A 414 20.96 -3.97 28.30
CA THR A 414 22.25 -4.05 27.62
C THR A 414 22.05 -3.94 26.12
N PHE A 415 22.55 -2.87 25.51
CA PHE A 415 22.43 -2.61 24.08
C PHE A 415 23.66 -3.12 23.32
N TYR A 416 23.41 -3.82 22.22
CA TYR A 416 24.44 -4.38 21.33
C TYR A 416 24.61 -3.61 20.01
N THR A 417 23.91 -2.48 19.88
CA THR A 417 24.01 -1.54 18.76
C THR A 417 24.06 -0.10 19.27
N ASN A 418 24.45 0.81 18.39
CA ASN A 418 24.25 2.24 18.57
C ASN A 418 22.82 2.63 18.17
N ILE A 419 22.20 3.54 18.94
CA ILE A 419 20.95 4.22 18.56
C ILE A 419 21.10 5.69 19.00
N SER A 420 21.63 6.51 18.10
CA SER A 420 22.11 7.87 18.35
C SER A 420 21.00 8.86 18.68
N SER A 421 19.77 8.60 18.20
CA SER A 421 18.57 9.42 18.48
C SER A 421 17.60 8.77 19.49
N ALA A 422 18.10 7.87 20.33
CA ALA A 422 17.23 7.16 21.27
C ALA A 422 16.69 8.05 22.39
N ASN A 423 15.37 7.98 22.61
CA ASN A 423 14.71 8.44 23.84
C ASN A 423 14.23 7.22 24.63
N TYR A 424 15.17 6.50 25.24
CA TYR A 424 14.86 5.27 25.96
C TYR A 424 13.94 5.54 27.16
N LYS A 425 12.91 4.69 27.27
CA LYS A 425 12.06 4.61 28.46
C LYS A 425 12.11 3.17 28.95
N LEU A 426 12.24 3.02 30.27
CA LEU A 426 12.15 1.73 30.93
C LEU A 426 10.87 1.71 31.75
N ALA A 427 9.99 0.75 31.49
CA ALA A 427 8.74 0.56 32.21
C ALA A 427 8.85 -0.67 33.13
N GLY A 428 8.43 -0.50 34.38
CA GLY A 428 8.27 -1.61 35.33
C GLY A 428 6.79 -1.90 35.53
N ILE A 429 6.39 -3.15 35.35
CA ILE A 429 5.00 -3.60 35.50
C ILE A 429 4.97 -4.68 36.57
N ILE A 430 4.09 -4.50 37.56
CA ILE A 430 3.82 -5.50 38.60
C ILE A 430 2.47 -6.13 38.25
N ILE A 431 2.48 -7.44 38.03
CA ILE A 431 1.28 -8.22 37.75
C ILE A 431 0.86 -9.03 38.97
N GLU A 432 -0.45 -9.16 39.16
CA GLU A 432 -1.03 -10.03 40.19
C GLU A 432 -1.73 -11.22 39.51
N ASN A 433 -1.49 -12.42 40.03
CA ASN A 433 -2.08 -13.65 39.51
C ASN A 433 -3.11 -14.20 40.50
N GLY A 434 -4.15 -14.84 39.98
CA GLY A 434 -5.17 -15.49 40.81
C GLY A 434 -6.10 -14.52 41.54
N VAL A 435 -6.26 -13.30 41.01
CA VAL A 435 -7.15 -12.28 41.56
C VAL A 435 -8.60 -12.76 41.53
N THR A 436 -9.32 -12.59 42.64
CA THR A 436 -10.75 -12.89 42.76
C THR A 436 -11.45 -11.79 43.55
N GLY A 437 -12.68 -11.44 43.21
CA GLY A 437 -13.44 -10.41 43.92
C GLY A 437 -14.32 -9.60 42.97
N THR A 438 -15.00 -8.58 43.50
CA THR A 438 -15.87 -7.66 42.74
C THR A 438 -15.52 -6.19 42.92
N ASP A 439 -14.60 -5.89 43.83
CA ASP A 439 -14.22 -4.52 44.20
C ASP A 439 -12.76 -4.27 43.83
N SER A 440 -12.35 -3.00 43.75
CA SER A 440 -10.96 -2.63 43.50
C SER A 440 -10.07 -3.01 44.68
N GLY A 441 -8.90 -3.58 44.37
CA GLY A 441 -7.88 -4.02 45.32
C GLY A 441 -7.01 -2.91 45.89
#